data_AF-A0A7J0ALV3-F1
#
_entry.id   AF-A0A7J0ALV3-F1
#
_cell.length_a   1.000
_cell.length_b   1.000
_cell.length_c   1.000
_cell.angle_alpha   90.00
_cell.angle_beta   90.00
_cell.angle_gamma   90.00
#
_symmetry.space_group_name_H-M   'P 1'
#
loop_
_entity.id
_entity.type
_entity.pdbx_description
1 polymer ?
#
loop_
_entity_poly.entity_id
_entity_poly.type
_entity_poly.pdbx_seq_one_letter_code
_entity_poly.pdbx_strand_id
1 'polypeptide(L)'
;MAGDLLIQGDRENILLYRSNPDGTREVVKLNIHDKDFLLSPYFTLQQNDFIYVEPNASMRAGAWQMNSGLSATISIVGGLSSLASLVVGVINLSR
;
A
#
# COMPACT_ATOMS: atom_id res chain seq x y z
N MET A 1 -11.38 16.68 13.36
CA MET A 1 -10.59 15.66 14.10
C MET A 1 -10.41 14.48 13.14
N ALA A 2 -9.19 13.93 13.03
CA ALA A 2 -8.87 12.90 12.02
C ALA A 2 -9.47 11.51 12.31
N GLY A 3 -10.14 11.33 13.45
CA GLY A 3 -10.67 10.03 13.88
C GLY A 3 -9.57 9.14 14.45
N ASP A 4 -9.69 7.84 14.22
CA ASP A 4 -8.67 6.83 14.56
C ASP A 4 -7.89 6.42 13.31
N LEU A 5 -6.72 5.83 13.52
CA LEU A 5 -5.91 5.23 12.48
C LEU A 5 -6.66 4.03 11.87
N LEU A 6 -6.78 3.99 10.54
CA LEU A 6 -7.33 2.82 9.87
C LEU A 6 -6.48 1.58 10.16
N ILE A 7 -7.11 0.39 10.15
CA ILE A 7 -6.43 -0.90 10.31
C ILE A 7 -5.34 -1.14 9.25
N GLN A 8 -5.42 -0.42 8.14
CA GLN A 8 -4.46 -0.49 7.04
C GLN A 8 -3.22 0.40 7.24
N GLY A 9 -3.21 1.26 8.25
CA GLY A 9 -2.06 2.09 8.61
C GLY A 9 -1.00 1.29 9.36
N ASP A 10 0.27 1.59 9.08
CA ASP A 10 1.41 1.01 9.76
C ASP A 10 1.74 1.81 11.04
N ARG A 11 1.43 1.21 12.19
CA ARG A 11 1.57 1.84 13.51
C ARG A 11 3.02 1.98 13.98
N GLU A 12 3.94 1.25 13.34
CA GLU A 12 5.36 1.30 13.65
C GLU A 12 6.11 2.29 12.76
N ASN A 13 5.47 2.75 11.67
CA ASN A 13 6.06 3.56 10.62
C ASN A 13 5.20 4.80 10.35
N ILE A 14 5.05 5.66 11.35
CA ILE A 14 4.37 6.96 11.23
C ILE A 14 5.41 8.06 11.05
N LEU A 15 5.26 8.90 10.04
CA LEU A 15 6.14 10.04 9.79
C LEU A 15 5.51 11.33 10.33
N LEU A 16 6.24 12.02 11.19
CA LEU A 16 5.94 13.37 11.64
C LEU A 16 6.83 14.35 10.89
N TYR A 17 6.24 15.27 10.16
CA TYR A 17 6.91 16.43 9.60
C TYR A 17 6.63 17.64 10.49
N ARG A 18 7.65 18.11 11.20
CA ARG A 18 7.56 19.26 12.10
C ARG A 18 8.33 20.44 11.52
N SER A 19 7.70 21.61 11.53
CA SER A 19 8.37 22.87 11.22
C SER A 19 8.70 23.58 12.52
N ASN A 20 9.99 23.66 12.85
CA ASN A 20 10.44 24.31 14.06
C ASN A 20 10.34 25.84 13.92
N PRO A 21 10.28 26.59 15.04
CA PRO A 21 10.21 28.05 15.02
C PRO A 21 11.40 28.73 14.34
N ASP A 22 12.55 28.05 14.28
CA ASP A 22 13.77 28.50 13.60
C ASP A 22 13.71 28.33 12.06
N GLY A 23 12.61 27.79 11.53
CA GLY A 23 12.42 27.53 10.10
C GLY A 23 12.96 26.18 9.63
N THR A 24 13.57 25.38 10.50
CA THR A 24 14.03 24.03 10.15
C THR A 24 12.86 23.07 10.06
N ARG A 25 12.99 22.07 9.19
CA ARG A 25 12.02 20.98 9.06
C ARG A 25 12.63 19.68 9.55
N GLU A 26 11.98 19.05 10.50
CA GLU A 26 12.36 17.76 11.04
C GLU A 26 11.38 16.69 10.53
N VAL A 27 11.93 15.54 10.14
CA VAL A 27 11.12 14.37 9.79
C VAL A 27 11.48 13.25 10.75
N VAL A 28 10.51 12.85 11.56
CA VAL A 28 10.71 11.86 12.61
C VAL A 28 9.84 10.66 12.34
N LYS A 29 10.44 9.47 12.45
CA LYS A 29 9.72 8.22 12.39
C LYS A 29 9.29 7.81 13.79
N LEU A 30 7.99 7.58 13.95
CA LEU A 30 7.34 7.29 15.22
C LEU A 30 6.75 5.87 15.18
N ASN A 31 6.92 5.16 16.29
CA ASN A 31 6.27 3.89 16.55
C ASN A 31 5.34 4.07 17.76
N ILE A 32 4.04 3.97 17.54
CA ILE A 32 3.04 4.15 18.61
C ILE A 32 2.76 2.86 19.40
N HIS A 33 3.34 1.72 19.01
CA HIS A 33 3.38 0.52 19.85
C HIS A 33 4.46 0.59 20.93
N ASP A 34 5.42 1.50 20.77
CA ASP A 34 6.46 1.70 21.78
C ASP A 34 5.89 2.46 22.99
N LYS A 35 6.16 1.96 24.19
CA LYS A 35 5.75 2.63 25.43
C LYS A 35 6.50 3.93 25.63
N ASP A 36 7.74 4.00 25.16
CA ASP A 36 8.59 5.18 25.30
C ASP A 36 8.12 6.34 24.42
N PHE A 37 7.26 6.07 23.43
CA PHE A 37 6.61 7.12 22.63
C PHE A 37 5.86 8.13 23.51
N LEU A 38 5.22 7.67 24.58
CA LEU A 38 4.48 8.52 25.52
C LEU A 38 5.38 9.51 26.27
N LEU A 39 6.67 9.19 26.39
CA LEU A 39 7.68 10.02 27.04
C LEU A 39 8.46 10.87 26.03
N SER A 40 8.22 10.68 24.72
CA SER A 40 8.94 11.37 23.66
C SER A 40 8.51 12.84 23.54
N PRO A 41 9.40 13.73 23.07
CA PRO A 41 9.03 15.12 22.77
C PRO A 41 8.05 15.27 21.58
N TYR A 42 7.69 14.16 20.94
CA TYR A 42 6.80 14.09 19.78
C TYR A 42 5.40 13.58 20.14
N PHE A 43 5.12 13.27 21.41
CA PHE A 43 3.80 12.86 21.87
C PHE A 43 2.75 13.98 21.67
N THR A 44 3.15 15.22 21.92
CA THR A 44 2.29 16.40 21.72
C THR A 44 2.55 17.02 20.35
N LEU A 45 1.47 17.32 19.64
CA LEU A 45 1.52 18.01 18.35
C LEU A 45 1.80 19.51 18.54
N GLN A 46 2.63 20.04 17.66
CA GLN A 46 2.89 21.46 17.51
C GLN A 46 2.08 22.01 16.33
N GLN A 47 2.02 23.33 16.22
CA GLN A 47 1.35 23.98 15.10
C GLN A 47 2.06 23.60 13.79
N ASN A 48 1.27 23.33 12.76
CA ASN A 48 1.77 22.97 11.42
C ASN A 48 2.55 21.65 11.37
N ASP A 49 2.34 20.76 12.34
CA ASP A 49 2.76 19.36 12.24
C ASP A 49 1.92 18.64 11.18
N PHE A 50 2.60 17.94 10.27
CA PHE A 50 1.95 17.02 9.33
C PHE A 50 2.27 15.59 9.72
N ILE A 51 1.22 14.79 9.87
CA ILE A 51 1.32 13.36 10.19
C ILE A 51 1.01 12.57 8.94
N TYR A 52 1.95 11.72 8.54
CA TYR A 52 1.79 10.78 7.44
C TYR A 52 1.90 9.36 7.97
N VAL A 53 0.95 8.52 7.59
CA VAL A 53 0.88 7.13 8.04
C VAL A 53 1.14 6.25 6.84
N GLU A 54 2.21 5.48 6.89
CA GLU A 54 2.51 4.53 5.82
C GLU A 54 1.46 3.41 5.76
N PRO A 55 1.14 2.88 4.57
CA PRO A 55 0.34 1.67 4.46
C PRO A 55 1.08 0.48 5.06
N ASN A 56 0.40 -0.37 5.82
CA ASN A 56 0.96 -1.62 6.33
C ASN A 56 1.22 -2.65 5.21
N ALA A 57 1.91 -3.74 5.54
CA ALA A 57 2.32 -4.74 4.57
C ALA A 57 1.15 -5.35 3.76
N SER A 58 -0.01 -5.56 4.39
CA SER A 58 -1.19 -6.12 3.71
C SER A 58 -1.81 -5.14 2.73
N MET A 59 -1.92 -3.85 3.07
CA MET A 59 -2.40 -2.82 2.15
C MET A 59 -1.42 -2.59 0.99
N ARG A 60 -0.10 -2.59 1.25
CA ARG A 60 0.92 -2.49 0.18
C ARG A 60 0.85 -3.67 -0.79
N ALA A 61 0.71 -4.88 -0.27
CA ALA A 61 0.55 -6.07 -1.10
C ALA A 61 -0.77 -6.06 -1.87
N GLY A 62 -1.84 -5.49 -1.31
CA GLY A 62 -3.15 -5.32 -1.94
C GLY A 62 -3.18 -4.27 -3.05
N ALA A 63 -2.38 -3.22 -2.95
CA ALA A 63 -2.41 -2.07 -3.87
C ALA A 63 -2.11 -2.43 -5.33
N TRP A 64 -1.31 -3.49 -5.56
CA TRP A 64 -0.92 -3.95 -6.89
C TRP A 64 -1.65 -5.23 -7.33
N GLN A 65 -2.63 -5.70 -6.55
CA GLN A 65 -3.37 -6.90 -6.91
C GLN A 65 -4.33 -6.61 -8.06
N MET A 66 -4.18 -7.36 -9.15
CA MET A 66 -5.11 -7.34 -10.26
C MET A 66 -6.47 -7.82 -9.77
N ASN A 67 -7.54 -7.14 -10.20
CA ASN A 67 -8.91 -7.54 -9.87
C ASN A 67 -9.09 -9.03 -10.21
N SER A 68 -9.54 -9.83 -9.24
CA SER A 68 -9.69 -11.28 -9.37
C SER A 68 -10.60 -11.66 -10.55
N GLY A 69 -11.66 -10.89 -10.80
CA GLY A 69 -12.57 -11.07 -11.93
C GLY A 69 -11.91 -10.79 -13.28
N LEU A 70 -11.05 -9.75 -13.37
CA LEU A 70 -10.26 -9.49 -14.56
C LEU A 70 -9.24 -10.61 -14.81
N SER A 71 -8.54 -11.05 -13.76
CA SER A 71 -7.56 -12.15 -13.86
C SER A 71 -8.21 -13.46 -14.31
N ALA A 72 -9.39 -13.78 -13.77
CA ALA A 72 -10.16 -14.95 -14.18
C ALA A 72 -10.60 -14.84 -15.64
N THR A 73 -11.12 -13.68 -16.05
CA THR A 73 -11.54 -13.44 -17.44
C THR A 73 -10.37 -13.60 -18.42
N ILE A 74 -9.21 -13.00 -18.12
CA ILE A 74 -8.00 -13.13 -18.95
C ILE A 74 -7.58 -14.59 -19.05
N SER A 75 -7.62 -15.34 -17.94
CA SER A 75 -7.24 -16.75 -17.91
C SER A 75 -8.20 -17.61 -18.75
N ILE A 76 -9.50 -17.37 -18.65
CA ILE A 76 -10.52 -18.10 -19.43
C ILE A 76 -10.38 -17.78 -20.91
N VAL A 77 -10.35 -16.50 -21.28
CA VAL A 77 -10.25 -16.07 -22.68
C VAL A 77 -8.92 -16.50 -23.30
N GLY A 78 -7.82 -16.36 -22.57
CA GLY A 78 -6.49 -16.81 -22.99
C GLY A 78 -6.40 -18.33 -23.15
N GLY A 79 -7.02 -19.09 -22.24
CA GLY A 79 -7.11 -20.54 -22.33
C GLY A 79 -7.89 -20.98 -23.58
N LEU A 80 -9.06 -20.39 -23.82
CA LEU A 80 -9.89 -20.71 -24.98
C LEU A 80 -9.20 -20.33 -26.30
N SER A 81 -8.55 -19.17 -26.37
CA SER A 81 -7.83 -18.74 -27.57
C SER A 81 -6.61 -19.63 -27.86
N SER A 82 -5.90 -20.09 -26.83
CA SER A 82 -4.81 -21.05 -26.98
C SER A 82 -5.28 -22.39 -27.56
N LEU A 83 -6.39 -22.93 -27.05
CA LEU A 83 -7.00 -24.17 -27.58
C LEU A 83 -7.46 -24.01 -29.03
N ALA A 84 -8.12 -22.90 -29.36
CA ALA A 84 -8.56 -22.63 -30.74
C ALA A 84 -7.36 -22.53 -31.71
N SER A 85 -6.30 -21.83 -31.30
CA SER A 85 -5.06 -21.71 -32.08
C SER A 85 -4.40 -23.08 -32.32
N LEU A 86 -4.38 -23.94 -31.30
CA LEU A 86 -3.86 -25.31 -31.42
C LEU A 86 -4.65 -26.11 -32.46
N VAL A 87 -5.99 -26.07 -32.41
CA VAL A 87 -6.85 -26.76 -33.38
C VAL A 87 -6.59 -26.27 -34.80
N VAL A 88 -6.52 -24.95 -35.01
CA VAL A 88 -6.20 -24.36 -36.32
C VAL A 88 -4.81 -24.81 -36.80
N GLY A 89 -3.83 -24.85 -35.90
CA GLY A 89 -2.47 -25.32 -36.19
C GLY A 89 -2.44 -26.77 -36.66
N VAL A 90 -3.14 -27.67 -35.97
CA VAL A 90 -3.25 -29.10 -36.35
C VAL A 90 -3.91 -29.25 -37.73
N ILE A 91 -5.00 -28.51 -37.98
CA ILE A 91 -5.70 -28.55 -39.28
C ILE A 91 -4.75 -28.12 -40.41
N ASN A 92 -4.00 -27.04 -40.22
CA ASN A 92 -3.04 -26.55 -41.22
C ASN A 92 -1.88 -27.53 -41.47
N LEU A 93 -1.45 -28.30 -40.46
CA LEU A 93 -0.40 -29.30 -40.61
C LEU A 93 -0.89 -30.58 -41.31
N SER A 94 -2.20 -30.85 -41.26
CA SER A 94 -2.83 -32.05 -41.83
C SER A 94 -3.25 -31.90 -43.31
N ARG A 95 -3.03 -30.72 -43.92
CA ARG A 95 -3.22 -30.45 -45.35
C ARG A 95 -1.89 -30.45 -46.08
#